data_AF-A0A9X3KTV2-F1
#
_entry.id   AF-A0A9X3KTV2-F1
#
_cell.length_a   1.000
_cell.length_b   1.000
_cell.length_c   1.000
_cell.angle_alpha   90.00
_cell.angle_beta   90.00
_cell.angle_gamma   90.00
#
_symmetry.space_group_name_H-M   'P 1'
#
loop_
_entity.id
_entity.type
_entity.pdbx_description
1 polymer ?
#
loop_
_entity_poly.entity_id
_entity_poly.type
_entity_poly.pdbx_seq_one_letter_code
_entity_poly.pdbx_strand_id
1 'polypeptide(L)' 'MKYFLLFLIIGLASCQTSDQLATCKGPIFPLNVGRWQPAQSDLQPTNAGEANERL' A
#
# COMPACT_ATOMS: atom_id res chain seq x y z
N MET A 1 19.43 -34.34 -12.19
CA MET A 1 19.10 -32.91 -12.40
C MET A 1 19.94 -32.03 -11.46
N LYS A 2 21.22 -31.77 -11.78
CA LYS A 2 22.15 -31.10 -10.83
C LYS A 2 21.98 -29.58 -10.76
N TYR A 3 21.45 -28.97 -11.84
CA TYR A 3 21.32 -27.51 -11.96
C TYR A 3 19.89 -26.99 -11.76
N PHE A 4 18.93 -27.88 -11.49
CA PHE A 4 17.52 -27.50 -11.30
C PHE A 4 17.35 -26.46 -10.18
N LEU A 5 18.11 -26.64 -9.10
CA LEU A 5 18.08 -25.76 -7.94
C LEU A 5 18.63 -24.35 -8.28
N LEU A 6 19.59 -24.26 -9.19
CA LEU A 6 20.10 -22.98 -9.69
C LEU A 6 19.05 -22.22 -10.51
N PHE A 7 18.35 -22.91 -11.41
CA PHE A 7 17.26 -22.29 -12.18
C PHE A 7 16.12 -21.80 -11.29
N LEU A 8 15.81 -22.56 -10.22
CA LEU A 8 14.77 -22.19 -9.26
C LEU A 8 15.14 -20.93 -8.46
N ILE A 9 16.40 -20.82 -8.00
CA ILE A 9 16.89 -19.63 -7.27
C ILE A 9 16.87 -18.39 -8.19
N ILE A 10 17.29 -18.53 -9.45
CA ILE A 10 17.29 -17.41 -10.41
C ILE A 10 15.86 -16.94 -10.70
N GLY A 11 14.91 -17.88 -10.86
CA GLY A 11 13.50 -17.57 -11.03
C GLY A 11 12.90 -16.81 -9.84
N LEU A 12 13.16 -17.28 -8.61
CA LEU A 12 12.70 -16.61 -7.38
C LEU A 12 13.29 -15.21 -7.22
N ALA A 13 14.58 -15.02 -7.53
CA ALA A 13 15.23 -13.70 -7.47
C ALA A 13 14.63 -12.71 -8.49
N SER A 14 14.18 -13.20 -9.65
CA SER A 14 13.53 -12.36 -10.68
C SER A 14 12.10 -11.94 -10.32
N CYS A 15 11.47 -12.62 -9.36
CA CYS A 15 10.14 -12.25 -8.86
C CYS A 15 10.18 -11.16 -7.77
N GLN A 16 11.34 -10.53 -7.53
CA GLN A 16 11.37 -9.36 -6.65
C GLN A 16 10.52 -8.25 -7.28
N THR A 17 9.37 -7.98 -6.68
CA THR A 17 8.57 -6.81 -6.99
C THR A 17 9.32 -5.61 -6.41
N SER A 18 9.95 -4.84 -7.30
CA SER A 18 10.37 -3.47 -7.02
C SER A 18 9.23 -2.52 -7.39
N ASP A 19 8.00 -2.89 -7.06
CA ASP A 19 6.87 -2.01 -7.26
C ASP A 19 7.04 -0.86 -6.27
N GLN A 20 7.67 0.21 -6.76
CA GLN A 20 7.74 1.46 -6.06
C GLN A 20 6.29 1.86 -5.81
N LEU A 21 5.92 1.93 -4.52
CA LEU A 21 4.60 2.42 -4.10
C LEU A 21 4.29 3.70 -4.88
N ALA A 22 3.09 3.75 -5.46
CA ALA A 22 2.65 4.89 -6.24
C ALA A 22 2.82 6.15 -5.39
N THR A 23 3.79 6.97 -5.75
CA THR A 23 4.02 8.25 -5.10
C THR A 23 3.03 9.24 -5.68
N CYS A 24 2.24 9.90 -4.82
CA CYS A 24 1.37 10.98 -5.25
C CYS A 24 2.19 12.05 -5.97
N LYS A 25 1.94 12.25 -7.26
CA LYS A 25 2.54 13.32 -8.07
C LYS A 25 1.51 14.40 -8.33
N GLY A 26 1.95 15.65 -8.31
CA GLY A 26 1.11 16.82 -8.58
C GLY A 26 1.03 17.76 -7.37
N PRO A 27 0.46 18.96 -7.57
CA PRO A 27 0.21 19.87 -6.45
C PRO A 27 -0.78 19.21 -5.50
N ILE A 28 -0.56 19.41 -4.19
CA ILE A 28 -1.58 19.10 -3.19
C ILE A 28 -2.78 19.97 -3.55
N PHE A 29 -3.85 19.36 -4.05
CA PHE A 29 -5.11 20.07 -4.17
C PHE A 29 -5.50 20.47 -2.76
N PRO A 30 -5.63 21.78 -2.44
CA PRO A 30 -6.15 22.17 -1.16
C PRO A 30 -7.57 21.61 -1.10
N LEU A 31 -7.76 20.53 -0.35
CA LEU A 31 -9.08 20.08 0.10
C LEU A 31 -9.75 21.34 0.62
N ASN A 32 -10.82 21.80 -0.05
CA ASN A 32 -11.45 23.10 0.18
C ASN A 32 -11.47 23.43 1.67
N VAL A 33 -10.48 24.19 2.13
CA VAL A 33 -10.26 24.42 3.55
C VAL A 33 -11.47 25.21 4.04
N GLY A 34 -12.29 24.60 4.89
CA GLY A 34 -13.54 25.17 5.38
C GLY A 34 -14.84 24.78 4.64
N ARG A 35 -14.81 23.92 3.60
CA ARG A 35 -16.04 23.33 3.02
C ARG A 35 -16.17 21.83 3.26
N TRP A 36 -15.05 21.14 3.44
CA TRP A 36 -15.07 19.74 3.84
C TRP A 36 -14.99 19.64 5.36
N GLN A 37 -16.05 19.18 5.98
CA GLN A 37 -16.08 18.82 7.39
C GLN A 37 -16.50 17.35 7.45
N PRO A 38 -15.71 16.48 8.09
CA PRO A 38 -16.08 15.06 8.18
C PRO A 38 -17.44 14.95 8.87
N ALA A 39 -18.33 14.14 8.30
CA ALA A 39 -19.56 13.79 8.99
C ALA A 39 -19.22 13.00 10.25
N GLN A 40 -20.09 13.03 11.27
CA GLN A 40 -19.85 12.27 12.50
C GLN A 40 -19.70 10.77 12.24
N SER A 41 -20.31 10.25 11.16
CA SER A 41 -20.13 8.88 10.69
C SER A 41 -18.71 8.57 10.22
N ASP A 42 -18.02 9.54 9.62
CA ASP A 42 -16.65 9.36 9.10
C ASP A 42 -15.62 9.30 10.24
N LEU A 43 -15.98 9.89 11.39
CA LEU A 43 -15.17 9.88 12.61
C LEU A 43 -15.44 8.66 13.49
N GLN A 44 -16.46 7.85 13.18
CA GLN A 44 -16.68 6.63 13.93
C GLN A 44 -15.56 5.65 13.56
N PRO A 45 -14.85 5.10 14.55
CA PRO A 45 -13.90 4.03 14.31
C PRO A 45 -14.68 2.83 13.76
N THR A 46 -14.75 2.73 12.44
CA THR A 46 -15.10 1.47 11.81
C THR A 46 -13.94 0.54 12.13
N ASN A 47 -14.23 -0.64 12.67
CA ASN A 47 -13.25 -1.67 13.08
C ASN A 47 -12.30 -2.15 11.96
N ALA A 48 -12.30 -1.50 10.78
CA ALA A 48 -11.34 -1.69 9.70
C ALA A 48 -9.91 -1.26 10.07
N GLY A 49 -9.73 -0.40 11.08
CA GLY A 49 -8.41 0.05 11.53
C GLY A 49 -7.62 -0.96 12.37
N GLU A 50 -8.28 -1.94 13.01
CA GLU A 50 -7.59 -2.92 13.87
C GLU A 50 -6.84 -4.00 13.07
N ALA A 51 -7.14 -4.16 11.78
CA ALA A 51 -6.50 -5.17 10.93
C ALA A 51 -5.08 -4.78 10.48
N ASN A 52 -4.69 -3.50 10.60
CA ASN A 52 -3.41 -3.00 10.06
C ASN A 52 -2.33 -2.76 11.13
N GLU A 53 -2.65 -2.90 12.42
CA GLU A 53 -1.71 -2.66 13.52
C GLU A 53 -1.35 -3.91 14.32
N ARG A 54 -1.79 -5.12 13.90
CA ARG A 54 -1.52 -6.34 14.67
C ARG A 54 -0.83 -7.51 13.98
N LEU A 55 -0.56 -7.51 12.67
CA LEU A 55 0.23 -8.58 12.02
C LEU A 55 0.98 -8.08 10.80
#